data_AF-A0A378J2Q0-F1
#
_entry.id   AF-A0A378J2Q0-F1
#
_cell.length_a   1.000
_cell.length_b   1.000
_cell.length_c   1.000
_cell.angle_alpha   90.00
_cell.angle_beta   90.00
_cell.angle_gamma   90.00
#
_symmetry.space_group_name_H-M   'P 1'
#
loop_
_entity.id
_entity.type
_entity.pdbx_description
1 polymer ?
#
loop_
_entity_poly.entity_id
_entity_poly.type
_entity_poly.pdbx_seq_one_letter_code
_entity_poly.pdbx_strand_id
1 'polypeptide(L)'
;MKLKLTTFSEEHKNILRAQRTSVINTLDEIAAYLVENGDAEPEWRTMLNKEYMINYYDVIPDKGRLRAHEIDLELPVTHENGYIAIKIFKKDVQKANEALIRVVYLKLEERKVRLMHMAQDTTGDHLELINAHITHTESLMKKCVNLKLSSQLLIAEVGGLHFVEQILNQVKDSLNSLTHEHYIQFKEYMYELKRLIQLHSPVMEPGYDLFYSRRDIIDQRQRFNKIFNICKSLLFSFSQEGLLDSNKEQLIIKSFNHLQHLFFAKCDVNFMALM
;
A
#
# COMPACT_ATOMS: atom_id res chain seq x y z
N MET A 1 -6.58 -2.22 -11.63
CA MET A 1 -6.34 -3.66 -11.51
C MET A 1 -7.29 -4.21 -10.48
N LYS A 2 -7.72 -5.48 -10.54
CA LYS A 2 -8.50 -6.08 -9.44
C LYS A 2 -7.63 -7.02 -8.63
N LEU A 3 -7.19 -6.56 -7.46
CA LEU A 3 -6.53 -7.43 -6.49
C LEU A 3 -7.62 -8.17 -5.72
N LYS A 4 -7.76 -9.46 -6.01
CA LYS A 4 -8.64 -10.35 -5.26
C LYS A 4 -7.93 -10.79 -3.99
N LEU A 5 -8.22 -10.16 -2.86
CA LEU A 5 -7.55 -10.53 -1.61
C LEU A 5 -7.95 -11.92 -1.11
N THR A 6 -9.00 -12.51 -1.67
CA THR A 6 -9.35 -13.92 -1.45
C THR A 6 -8.29 -14.89 -1.97
N THR A 7 -7.46 -14.49 -2.95
CA THR A 7 -6.38 -15.34 -3.49
C THR A 7 -5.07 -15.20 -2.73
N PHE A 8 -4.98 -14.26 -1.78
CA PHE A 8 -3.76 -14.07 -0.98
C PHE A 8 -3.60 -15.20 0.02
N SER A 9 -2.35 -15.55 0.34
CA SER A 9 -2.05 -16.43 1.47
C SER A 9 -2.55 -15.81 2.77
N GLU A 10 -2.84 -16.62 3.79
CA GLU A 10 -3.22 -16.08 5.10
C GLU A 10 -2.10 -15.24 5.72
N GLU A 11 -0.83 -15.54 5.43
CA GLU A 11 0.31 -14.69 5.82
C GLU A 11 0.18 -13.28 5.24
N HIS A 12 -0.02 -13.16 3.92
CA HIS A 12 -0.23 -11.88 3.25
C HIS A 12 -1.47 -11.13 3.76
N LYS A 13 -2.57 -11.85 4.04
CA LYS A 13 -3.77 -11.26 4.65
C LYS A 13 -3.50 -10.76 6.06
N ASN A 14 -2.75 -11.50 6.87
CA ASN A 14 -2.42 -11.11 8.24
C ASN A 14 -1.57 -9.85 8.29
N ILE A 15 -0.61 -9.69 7.37
CA ILE A 15 0.18 -8.46 7.23
C ILE A 15 -0.73 -7.26 6.94
N LEU A 16 -1.65 -7.39 5.98
CA LEU A 16 -2.59 -6.32 5.63
C LEU A 16 -3.56 -6.00 6.79
N ARG A 17 -4.05 -7.03 7.49
CA ARG A 17 -4.90 -6.88 8.69
C ARG A 17 -4.18 -6.12 9.80
N ALA A 18 -2.91 -6.45 10.09
CA ALA A 18 -2.12 -5.78 11.11
C ALA A 18 -1.92 -4.29 10.78
N GLN A 19 -1.61 -3.96 9.53
CA GLN A 19 -1.51 -2.57 9.09
C GLN A 19 -2.83 -1.82 9.22
N ARG A 20 -3.95 -2.46 8.88
CA ARG A 20 -5.28 -1.88 9.06
C ARG A 20 -5.55 -1.56 10.53
N THR A 21 -5.23 -2.47 11.44
CA THR A 21 -5.37 -2.23 12.89
C THR A 21 -4.52 -1.05 13.36
N SER A 22 -3.27 -0.96 12.89
CA SER A 22 -2.37 0.16 13.21
C SER A 22 -2.92 1.51 12.74
N VAL A 23 -3.42 1.58 11.50
CA VAL A 23 -4.07 2.78 10.93
C VAL A 23 -5.29 3.16 11.76
N ILE A 24 -6.17 2.21 12.07
CA ILE A 24 -7.39 2.45 12.83
C ILE A 24 -7.07 3.03 14.22
N ASN A 25 -6.19 2.37 14.96
CA ASN A 25 -5.83 2.80 16.32
C ASN A 25 -5.25 4.21 16.29
N THR A 26 -4.37 4.49 15.33
CA THR A 26 -3.79 5.83 15.17
C THR A 26 -4.83 6.89 14.84
N LEU A 27 -5.81 6.58 13.97
CA LEU A 27 -6.83 7.55 13.61
C LEU A 27 -7.81 7.79 14.76
N ASP A 28 -8.14 6.77 15.57
CA ASP A 28 -8.94 6.97 16.78
C ASP A 28 -8.20 7.83 17.81
N GLU A 29 -6.89 7.64 18.00
CA GLU A 29 -6.07 8.51 18.85
C GLU A 29 -6.13 9.97 18.38
N ILE A 30 -5.98 10.22 17.08
CA ILE A 30 -6.05 11.59 16.52
C ILE A 30 -7.46 12.17 16.68
N ALA A 31 -8.49 11.36 16.48
CA ALA A 31 -9.87 11.79 16.64
C ALA A 31 -10.20 12.12 18.10
N ALA A 32 -9.69 11.33 19.06
CA ALA A 32 -9.80 11.65 20.48
C ALA A 32 -9.19 13.02 20.78
N TYR A 33 -7.98 13.28 20.27
CA TYR A 33 -7.35 14.60 20.40
C TYR A 33 -8.19 15.74 19.80
N LEU A 34 -8.74 15.55 18.59
CA LEU A 34 -9.60 16.56 17.95
C LEU A 34 -10.88 16.83 18.76
N VAL A 35 -11.49 15.79 19.34
CA VAL A 35 -12.69 15.93 20.20
C VAL A 35 -12.36 16.64 21.51
N GLU A 36 -11.28 16.25 22.18
CA GLU A 36 -10.83 16.87 23.44
C GLU A 36 -10.58 18.38 23.28
N ASN A 37 -10.19 18.81 22.09
CA ASN A 37 -9.91 20.21 21.78
C ASN A 37 -11.10 20.96 21.14
N GLY A 38 -12.27 20.31 21.01
CA GLY A 38 -13.47 20.92 20.44
C GLY A 38 -13.43 21.13 18.92
N ASP A 39 -12.51 20.47 18.21
CA ASP A 39 -12.36 20.56 16.75
C ASP A 39 -13.23 19.53 16.00
N ALA A 40 -13.78 18.55 16.72
CA ALA A 40 -14.66 17.51 16.20
C ALA A 40 -15.74 17.12 17.23
N GLU A 41 -16.89 16.66 16.74
CA GLU A 41 -17.97 16.15 17.58
C GLU A 41 -17.64 14.76 18.15
N PRO A 42 -18.11 14.37 19.35
CA PRO A 42 -17.88 13.03 19.91
C PRO A 42 -18.34 11.88 18.98
N GLU A 43 -19.41 12.11 18.22
CA GLU A 43 -19.97 11.22 17.22
C GLU A 43 -18.98 10.90 16.11
N TRP A 44 -18.00 11.79 15.87
CA TRP A 44 -16.98 11.62 14.85
C TRP A 44 -16.08 10.41 15.12
N ARG A 45 -15.76 10.13 16.38
CA ARG A 45 -15.07 8.87 16.77
C ARG A 45 -15.92 7.65 16.43
N THR A 46 -17.24 7.75 16.65
CA THR A 46 -18.18 6.68 16.30
C THR A 46 -18.31 6.51 14.78
N MET A 47 -18.21 7.60 14.02
CA MET A 47 -18.22 7.56 12.55
C MET A 47 -16.96 6.92 11.98
N LEU A 48 -15.76 7.27 12.48
CA LEU A 48 -14.52 6.56 12.13
C LEU A 48 -14.66 5.07 12.41
N ASN A 49 -15.34 4.73 13.51
CA ASN A 49 -15.59 3.36 13.91
C ASN A 49 -16.70 2.64 13.12
N LYS A 50 -17.52 3.36 12.36
CA LYS A 50 -18.52 2.75 11.46
C LYS A 50 -18.02 2.69 10.03
N GLU A 51 -17.22 3.68 9.63
CA GLU A 51 -16.48 3.72 8.36
C GLU A 51 -15.33 2.71 8.29
N TYR A 52 -15.02 1.99 9.37
CA TYR A 52 -14.21 0.75 9.36
C TYR A 52 -14.58 -0.23 8.23
N MET A 53 -15.79 -0.11 7.68
CA MET A 53 -16.31 -0.89 6.57
C MET A 53 -15.85 -0.42 5.17
N ILE A 54 -15.09 0.68 5.07
CA ILE A 54 -14.61 1.29 3.83
C ILE A 54 -13.08 1.22 3.73
N ASN A 55 -12.61 1.08 2.50
CA ASN A 55 -11.29 0.59 2.11
C ASN A 55 -10.22 1.70 2.22
N TYR A 56 -9.26 1.56 3.15
CA TYR A 56 -8.17 2.53 3.42
C TYR A 56 -7.07 2.57 2.36
N TYR A 57 -7.16 1.71 1.37
CA TYR A 57 -6.07 1.40 0.47
C TYR A 57 -6.24 2.19 -0.81
N ASP A 58 -5.67 3.39 -0.81
CA ASP A 58 -5.42 4.16 -2.03
C ASP A 58 -4.59 3.32 -3.02
N VAL A 59 -4.75 3.66 -4.29
CA VAL A 59 -5.05 2.66 -5.28
C VAL A 59 -4.01 2.70 -6.42
N ILE A 60 -3.06 1.75 -6.45
CA ILE A 60 -2.17 1.30 -7.55
C ILE A 60 -2.85 1.14 -8.96
N PRO A 61 -2.47 1.94 -9.95
CA PRO A 61 -3.27 2.09 -11.16
C PRO A 61 -2.99 1.14 -12.32
N ASP A 62 -3.99 0.53 -12.97
CA ASP A 62 -3.75 -0.41 -14.11
C ASP A 62 -2.68 0.02 -15.15
N LYS A 63 -2.50 1.32 -15.44
CA LYS A 63 -1.39 1.88 -16.24
C LYS A 63 -1.02 3.32 -15.80
N GLY A 64 0.28 3.65 -15.77
CA GLY A 64 0.77 5.04 -15.60
C GLY A 64 1.16 5.42 -14.16
N ARG A 65 1.36 6.73 -13.91
CA ARG A 65 1.64 7.28 -12.57
C ARG A 65 0.42 7.09 -11.66
N LEU A 66 0.63 6.82 -10.36
CA LEU A 66 -0.42 6.68 -9.35
C LEU A 66 -1.42 7.86 -9.38
N ARG A 67 -2.62 7.64 -9.92
CA ARG A 67 -3.77 8.55 -9.79
C ARG A 67 -4.79 7.93 -8.84
N ALA A 68 -5.55 8.76 -8.15
CA ALA A 68 -6.42 8.40 -7.03
C ALA A 68 -7.58 7.40 -7.31
N HIS A 69 -7.62 6.63 -8.41
CA HIS A 69 -8.84 5.94 -8.86
C HIS A 69 -8.75 4.55 -9.52
N GLU A 70 -7.62 3.82 -9.49
CA GLU A 70 -7.33 2.78 -10.51
C GLU A 70 -7.05 1.28 -10.06
N ILE A 71 -7.55 0.79 -8.91
CA ILE A 71 -7.25 -0.52 -8.21
C ILE A 71 -8.63 -0.58 -7.53
N ASP A 72 -9.31 -1.66 -7.88
CA ASP A 72 -10.46 -2.14 -7.14
C ASP A 72 -9.99 -3.29 -6.23
N LEU A 73 -10.09 -3.12 -4.91
CA LEU A 73 -9.78 -4.17 -3.93
C LEU A 73 -11.06 -4.90 -3.53
N GLU A 74 -11.02 -6.23 -3.62
CA GLU A 74 -12.10 -7.09 -3.13
C GLU A 74 -11.73 -7.59 -1.73
N LEU A 75 -12.41 -7.07 -0.69
CA LEU A 75 -12.12 -7.37 0.71
C LEU A 75 -13.27 -8.15 1.38
N PRO A 76 -12.97 -9.17 2.20
CA PRO A 76 -13.90 -9.68 3.19
C PRO A 76 -14.01 -8.67 4.34
N VAL A 77 -15.20 -8.10 4.54
CA VAL A 77 -15.55 -7.19 5.63
C VAL A 77 -16.33 -7.97 6.68
N THR A 78 -15.88 -7.95 7.92
CA THR A 78 -16.63 -8.51 9.04
C THR A 78 -17.46 -7.40 9.68
N HIS A 79 -18.77 -7.62 9.76
CA HIS A 79 -19.74 -6.71 10.37
C HIS A 79 -19.76 -6.88 11.90
N GLU A 80 -20.33 -5.92 12.62
CA GLU A 80 -20.45 -5.94 14.10
C GLU A 80 -21.16 -7.20 14.63
N ASN A 81 -22.01 -7.83 13.81
CA ASN A 81 -22.70 -9.08 14.12
C ASN A 81 -21.92 -10.36 13.70
N GLY A 82 -20.65 -10.23 13.30
CA GLY A 82 -19.81 -11.35 12.86
C GLY A 82 -20.06 -11.81 11.42
N TYR A 83 -21.01 -11.21 10.69
CA TYR A 83 -21.25 -11.53 9.29
C TYR A 83 -20.07 -11.09 8.42
N ILE A 84 -19.57 -11.97 7.55
CA ILE A 84 -18.49 -11.66 6.62
C ILE A 84 -19.09 -11.42 5.22
N ALA A 85 -18.99 -10.18 4.73
CA ALA A 85 -19.42 -9.78 3.39
C ALA A 85 -18.21 -9.54 2.49
N ILE A 86 -18.23 -10.04 1.26
CA ILE A 86 -17.24 -9.65 0.25
C ILE A 86 -17.72 -8.35 -0.38
N LYS A 87 -17.04 -7.23 -0.07
CA LYS A 87 -17.29 -5.96 -0.74
C LYS A 87 -16.34 -5.78 -1.91
N ILE A 88 -16.93 -5.63 -3.09
CA ILE A 88 -16.26 -5.20 -4.30
C ILE A 88 -16.42 -3.68 -4.38
N PHE A 89 -15.39 -2.93 -4.04
CA PHE A 89 -15.41 -1.48 -4.18
C PHE A 89 -15.22 -1.16 -5.67
N LYS A 90 -16.28 -0.65 -6.32
CA LYS A 90 -16.30 -0.49 -7.79
C LYS A 90 -16.94 0.77 -8.34
N LYS A 91 -17.64 1.60 -7.55
CA LYS A 91 -18.40 2.73 -8.10
C LYS A 91 -18.69 3.76 -7.02
N ASP A 92 -17.74 4.66 -6.84
CA ASP A 92 -17.87 6.12 -6.67
C ASP A 92 -16.56 6.60 -6.05
N VAL A 93 -15.53 6.68 -6.89
CA VAL A 93 -14.17 7.10 -6.55
C VAL A 93 -14.20 8.44 -5.80
N GLN A 94 -15.15 9.31 -6.09
CA GLN A 94 -15.28 10.63 -5.47
C GLN A 94 -15.77 10.55 -4.01
N LYS A 95 -16.52 9.50 -3.63
CA LYS A 95 -16.91 9.18 -2.25
C LYS A 95 -15.90 8.30 -1.52
N ALA A 96 -15.18 7.43 -2.24
CA ALA A 96 -14.01 6.75 -1.68
C ALA A 96 -12.86 7.72 -1.38
N ASN A 97 -12.79 8.84 -2.12
CA ASN A 97 -11.84 9.94 -1.96
C ASN A 97 -12.04 10.76 -0.68
N GLU A 98 -13.13 10.59 0.07
CA GLU A 98 -13.19 10.97 1.49
C GLU A 98 -12.47 9.90 2.33
N ALA A 99 -11.23 9.60 1.96
CA ALA A 99 -10.41 8.62 2.68
C ALA A 99 -10.32 9.04 4.15
N LEU A 100 -10.52 8.10 5.08
CA LEU A 100 -10.49 8.35 6.52
C LEU A 100 -9.23 9.11 6.99
N ILE A 101 -8.06 8.76 6.45
CA ILE A 101 -6.80 9.50 6.69
C ILE A 101 -6.89 10.94 6.16
N ARG A 102 -7.49 11.17 4.99
CA ARG A 102 -7.66 12.49 4.37
C ARG A 102 -8.64 13.34 5.15
N VAL A 103 -9.75 12.77 5.61
CA VAL A 103 -10.77 13.45 6.42
C VAL A 103 -10.15 13.91 7.75
N VAL A 104 -9.42 13.03 8.44
CA VAL A 104 -8.67 13.35 9.66
C VAL A 104 -7.60 14.41 9.39
N TYR A 105 -6.85 14.28 8.29
CA TYR A 105 -5.84 15.25 7.89
C TYR A 105 -6.43 16.65 7.62
N LEU A 106 -7.57 16.74 6.93
CA LEU A 106 -8.26 18.01 6.66
C LEU A 106 -8.72 18.69 7.97
N LYS A 107 -9.19 17.93 8.95
CA LYS A 107 -9.53 18.50 10.27
C LYS A 107 -8.33 19.02 11.02
N LEU A 108 -7.18 18.36 10.90
CA LEU A 108 -5.93 18.87 11.45
C LEU A 108 -5.47 20.14 10.73
N GLU A 109 -5.64 20.24 9.40
CA GLU A 109 -5.38 21.48 8.65
C GLU A 109 -6.28 22.63 9.11
N GLU A 110 -7.59 22.40 9.25
CA GLU A 110 -8.54 23.39 9.76
C GLU A 110 -8.12 23.90 11.14
N ARG A 111 -7.74 22.98 12.05
CA ARG A 111 -7.23 23.32 13.38
C ARG A 111 -5.95 24.15 13.31
N LYS A 112 -4.97 23.74 12.50
CA LYS A 112 -3.71 24.47 12.33
C LYS A 112 -3.96 25.91 11.88
N VAL A 113 -4.84 26.11 10.89
CA VAL A 113 -5.22 27.44 10.42
C VAL A 113 -5.82 28.28 11.55
N ARG A 114 -6.73 27.72 12.35
CA ARG A 114 -7.29 28.41 13.54
C ARG A 114 -6.21 28.80 14.54
N LEU A 115 -5.30 27.88 14.89
CA LEU A 115 -4.21 28.16 15.83
C LEU A 115 -3.26 29.24 15.30
N MET A 116 -2.94 29.23 14.00
CA MET A 116 -2.12 30.27 13.38
C MET A 116 -2.80 31.65 13.43
N HIS A 117 -4.12 31.72 13.27
CA HIS A 117 -4.86 32.98 13.45
C HIS A 117 -4.83 33.45 14.91
N MET A 118 -5.03 32.56 15.88
CA MET A 118 -4.95 32.91 17.31
C MET A 118 -3.55 33.43 17.69
N ALA A 119 -2.49 32.89 17.08
CA ALA A 119 -1.12 33.34 17.32
C ALA A 119 -0.84 34.78 16.88
N GLN A 120 -1.59 35.32 15.90
CA GLN A 120 -1.37 36.67 15.37
C GLN A 120 -1.66 37.77 16.40
N ASP A 121 -2.63 37.53 17.28
CA ASP A 121 -3.12 38.51 18.26
C ASP A 121 -2.68 38.17 19.71
N THR A 122 -1.82 37.15 19.89
CA THR A 122 -1.42 36.63 21.20
C THR A 122 0.06 36.88 21.49
N THR A 123 0.40 37.17 22.75
CA THR A 123 1.79 37.38 23.22
C THR A 123 2.05 36.66 24.54
N GLY A 124 3.33 36.51 24.90
CA GLY A 124 3.76 35.88 26.17
C GLY A 124 3.47 34.36 26.21
N ASP A 125 3.24 33.83 27.42
CA ASP A 125 3.07 32.40 27.67
C ASP A 125 1.94 31.76 26.86
N HIS A 126 0.90 32.52 26.52
CA HIS A 126 -0.19 32.04 25.67
C HIS A 126 0.26 31.79 24.22
N LEU A 127 1.22 32.56 23.71
CA LEU A 127 1.79 32.34 22.38
C LEU A 127 2.64 31.07 22.35
N GLU A 128 3.38 30.79 23.42
CA GLU A 128 4.18 29.56 23.55
C GLU A 128 3.28 28.30 23.55
N LEU A 129 2.17 28.33 24.29
CA LEU A 129 1.17 27.27 24.29
C LEU A 129 0.54 27.05 22.91
N ILE A 130 0.16 28.13 22.21
CA ILE A 130 -0.37 28.03 20.84
C ILE A 130 0.67 27.40 19.90
N ASN A 131 1.94 27.81 19.98
CA ASN A 131 3.01 27.25 19.16
C ASN A 131 3.25 25.76 19.45
N ALA A 132 3.14 25.33 20.70
CA ALA A 132 3.21 23.91 21.06
C ALA A 132 2.06 23.10 20.42
N HIS A 133 0.83 23.63 20.45
CA HIS A 133 -0.32 23.01 19.78
C HIS A 133 -0.18 22.99 18.25
N ILE A 134 0.40 24.02 17.63
CA ILE A 134 0.71 24.03 16.19
C ILE A 134 1.68 22.89 15.88
N THR A 135 2.79 22.81 16.62
CA THR A 135 3.83 21.79 16.42
C THR A 135 3.24 20.38 16.59
N HIS A 136 2.41 20.16 17.61
CA HIS A 136 1.75 18.89 17.82
C HIS A 136 0.78 18.56 16.67
N THR A 137 -0.02 19.52 16.23
CA THR A 137 -0.95 19.35 15.10
C THR A 137 -0.21 18.99 13.81
N GLU A 138 0.93 19.64 13.53
CA GLU A 138 1.81 19.31 12.41
C GLU A 138 2.39 17.89 12.50
N SER A 139 2.77 17.46 13.72
CA SER A 139 3.22 16.08 13.96
C SER A 139 2.12 15.05 13.64
N LEU A 140 0.87 15.32 14.03
CA LEU A 140 -0.27 14.45 13.71
C LEU A 140 -0.58 14.45 12.21
N MET A 141 -0.49 15.60 11.54
CA MET A 141 -0.62 15.69 10.08
C MET A 141 0.44 14.83 9.38
N LYS A 142 1.70 14.90 9.84
CA LYS A 142 2.79 14.07 9.34
C LYS A 142 2.54 12.57 9.61
N LYS A 143 1.97 12.22 10.76
CA LYS A 143 1.54 10.83 11.08
C LYS A 143 0.51 10.33 10.08
N CYS A 144 -0.49 11.14 9.71
CA CYS A 144 -1.47 10.81 8.68
C CYS A 144 -0.82 10.55 7.31
N VAL A 145 0.09 11.43 6.87
CA VAL A 145 0.83 11.25 5.60
C VAL A 145 1.64 9.96 5.59
N ASN A 146 2.36 9.67 6.68
CA ASN A 146 3.14 8.44 6.81
C ASN A 146 2.25 7.20 6.76
N LEU A 147 1.14 7.18 7.49
CA LEU A 147 0.19 6.06 7.44
C LEU A 147 -0.31 5.79 6.03
N LYS A 148 -0.58 6.84 5.26
CA LYS A 148 -1.00 6.73 3.86
C LYS A 148 0.10 6.07 3.02
N LEU A 149 1.32 6.61 3.07
CA LEU A 149 2.46 6.10 2.31
C LEU A 149 2.79 4.65 2.68
N SER A 150 2.90 4.35 3.98
CA SER A 150 3.19 3.00 4.47
C SER A 150 2.14 1.99 4.04
N SER A 151 0.85 2.38 4.05
CA SER A 151 -0.23 1.50 3.60
C SER A 151 -0.15 1.22 2.10
N GLN A 152 0.12 2.24 1.28
CA GLN A 152 0.30 2.09 -0.17
C GLN A 152 1.52 1.20 -0.51
N LEU A 153 2.65 1.43 0.15
CA LEU A 153 3.86 0.62 -0.01
C LEU A 153 3.60 -0.84 0.36
N LEU A 154 2.88 -1.08 1.46
CA LEU A 154 2.61 -2.43 1.93
C LEU A 154 1.70 -3.21 0.98
N ILE A 155 0.66 -2.60 0.42
CA ILE A 155 -0.19 -3.27 -0.58
C ILE A 155 0.62 -3.63 -1.82
N ALA A 156 1.45 -2.69 -2.30
CA ALA A 156 2.26 -2.89 -3.49
C ALA A 156 3.25 -4.04 -3.29
N GLU A 157 3.90 -4.07 -2.13
CA GLU A 157 4.80 -5.14 -1.73
C GLU A 157 4.08 -6.48 -1.59
N VAL A 158 3.05 -6.58 -0.75
CA VAL A 158 2.32 -7.83 -0.51
C VAL A 158 1.70 -8.36 -1.80
N GLY A 159 1.14 -7.48 -2.64
CA GLY A 159 0.65 -7.85 -3.96
C GLY A 159 1.77 -8.38 -4.86
N GLY A 160 2.93 -7.71 -4.89
CA GLY A 160 4.08 -8.15 -5.67
C GLY A 160 4.57 -9.53 -5.23
N LEU A 161 4.69 -9.74 -3.92
CA LEU A 161 5.06 -11.02 -3.33
C LEU A 161 4.05 -12.12 -3.69
N HIS A 162 2.75 -11.82 -3.63
CA HIS A 162 1.71 -12.75 -4.06
C HIS A 162 1.88 -13.18 -5.51
N PHE A 163 2.13 -12.26 -6.45
CA PHE A 163 2.32 -12.63 -7.85
C PHE A 163 3.63 -13.38 -8.09
N VAL A 164 4.70 -13.11 -7.35
CA VAL A 164 5.91 -13.94 -7.39
C VAL A 164 5.60 -15.39 -7.02
N GLU A 165 4.88 -15.61 -5.92
CA GLU A 165 4.49 -16.96 -5.47
C GLU A 165 3.54 -17.63 -6.46
N GLN A 166 2.57 -16.88 -6.99
CA GLN A 166 1.64 -17.38 -7.98
C GLN A 166 2.35 -17.83 -9.26
N ILE A 167 3.29 -17.03 -9.78
CA ILE A 167 4.09 -17.37 -10.97
C ILE A 167 4.91 -18.63 -10.70
N LEU A 168 5.61 -18.70 -9.56
CA LEU A 168 6.42 -19.86 -9.19
C LEU A 168 5.57 -21.14 -9.13
N ASN A 169 4.40 -21.07 -8.51
CA ASN A 169 3.49 -22.22 -8.42
C ASN A 169 2.94 -22.61 -9.79
N GLN A 170 2.49 -21.66 -10.61
CA GLN A 170 1.96 -21.94 -11.96
C GLN A 170 3.00 -22.60 -12.87
N VAL A 171 4.26 -22.14 -12.82
CA VAL A 171 5.35 -22.77 -13.57
C VAL A 171 5.64 -24.16 -13.00
N LYS A 172 5.80 -24.29 -11.68
CA LYS A 172 6.07 -25.56 -11.00
C LYS A 172 5.03 -26.64 -11.34
N ASP A 173 3.75 -26.29 -11.29
CA ASP A 173 2.63 -27.21 -11.57
C ASP A 173 2.53 -27.62 -13.05
N SER A 174 3.32 -26.99 -13.92
CA SER A 174 3.38 -27.28 -15.35
C SER A 174 4.60 -28.11 -15.74
N LEU A 175 5.62 -28.17 -14.88
CA LEU A 175 6.86 -28.87 -15.18
C LEU A 175 6.83 -30.32 -14.67
N ASN A 176 7.27 -31.24 -15.52
CA ASN A 176 7.42 -32.65 -15.16
C ASN A 176 8.67 -32.93 -14.30
N SER A 177 9.63 -32.00 -14.26
CA SER A 177 10.84 -32.11 -13.43
C SER A 177 11.25 -30.75 -12.86
N LEU A 178 11.53 -30.74 -11.55
CA LEU A 178 12.03 -29.57 -10.82
C LEU A 178 13.56 -29.43 -10.88
N THR A 179 14.25 -30.36 -11.55
CA THR A 179 15.70 -30.33 -11.73
C THR A 179 16.10 -29.78 -13.10
N HIS A 180 15.14 -29.29 -13.89
CA HIS A 180 15.41 -28.67 -15.19
C HIS A 180 16.25 -27.39 -15.02
N GLU A 181 17.33 -27.26 -15.79
CA GLU A 181 18.31 -26.16 -15.62
C GLU A 181 17.64 -24.78 -15.75
N HIS A 182 16.84 -24.57 -16.79
CA HIS A 182 16.10 -23.31 -16.98
C HIS A 182 15.13 -23.02 -15.83
N TYR A 183 14.57 -24.05 -15.18
CA TYR A 183 13.68 -23.87 -14.03
C TYR A 183 14.44 -23.49 -12.76
N ILE A 184 15.62 -24.08 -12.53
CA ILE A 184 16.49 -23.70 -11.41
C ILE A 184 16.87 -22.21 -11.54
N GLN A 185 17.34 -21.80 -12.72
CA GLN A 185 17.67 -20.40 -13.01
C GLN A 185 16.44 -19.49 -12.86
N PHE A 186 15.29 -19.89 -13.39
CA PHE A 186 14.04 -19.13 -13.27
C PHE A 186 13.68 -18.89 -11.81
N LYS A 187 13.76 -19.93 -10.98
CA LYS A 187 13.47 -19.86 -9.55
C LYS A 187 14.42 -18.90 -8.82
N GLU A 188 15.71 -18.95 -9.13
CA GLU A 188 16.71 -18.04 -8.57
C GLU A 188 16.40 -16.56 -8.89
N TYR A 189 16.10 -16.26 -10.15
CA TYR A 189 15.74 -14.90 -10.56
C TYR A 189 14.41 -14.44 -9.98
N MET A 190 13.41 -15.32 -9.85
CA MET A 190 12.16 -15.00 -9.15
C MET A 190 12.39 -14.67 -7.67
N TYR A 191 13.33 -15.35 -6.99
CA TYR A 191 13.73 -14.98 -5.64
C TYR A 191 14.49 -13.65 -5.59
N GLU A 192 15.27 -13.31 -6.62
CA GLU A 192 15.89 -11.99 -6.71
C GLU A 192 14.83 -10.89 -6.88
N LEU A 193 13.80 -11.11 -7.71
CA LEU A 193 12.64 -10.21 -7.80
C LEU A 193 11.93 -10.09 -6.44
N LYS A 194 11.75 -11.19 -5.70
CA LYS A 194 11.19 -11.18 -4.35
C LYS A 194 11.97 -10.23 -3.43
N ARG A 195 13.30 -10.36 -3.41
CA ARG A 195 14.19 -9.49 -2.60
C ARG A 195 14.07 -8.04 -3.01
N LEU A 196 14.05 -7.75 -4.32
CA LEU A 196 13.88 -6.38 -4.81
C LEU A 196 12.54 -5.79 -4.40
N ILE A 197 11.46 -6.56 -4.44
CA ILE A 197 10.14 -6.10 -3.98
C ILE A 197 10.13 -5.78 -2.49
N GLN A 198 10.99 -6.42 -1.68
CA GLN A 198 11.10 -6.17 -0.23
C GLN A 198 12.12 -5.08 0.13
N LEU A 199 12.84 -4.49 -0.83
CA LEU A 199 13.71 -3.34 -0.57
C LEU A 199 12.87 -2.06 -0.42
N HIS A 200 13.30 -1.16 0.46
CA HIS A 200 12.60 0.09 0.76
C HIS A 200 11.13 -0.16 1.17
N SER A 201 10.96 -1.17 2.03
CA SER A 201 9.67 -1.57 2.60
C SER A 201 9.28 -0.67 3.79
N PRO A 202 7.98 -0.48 4.01
CA PRO A 202 7.47 0.47 5.01
C PRO A 202 7.70 0.03 6.47
N VAL A 203 8.19 -1.19 6.68
CA VAL A 203 8.32 -1.84 7.99
C VAL A 203 9.62 -1.46 8.70
N MET A 204 10.56 -0.81 8.01
CA MET A 204 11.86 -0.44 8.58
C MET A 204 11.79 0.94 9.22
N GLU A 205 11.52 0.92 10.52
CA GLU A 205 11.80 1.93 11.54
C GLU A 205 10.72 2.98 11.88
N PRO A 206 10.43 3.18 13.19
CA PRO A 206 9.71 4.35 13.70
C PRO A 206 10.67 5.55 13.64
N GLY A 207 10.87 6.08 12.45
CA GLY A 207 11.77 7.19 12.19
C GLY A 207 11.39 7.85 10.88
N TYR A 208 11.41 9.18 10.84
CA TYR A 208 11.02 9.96 9.67
C TYR A 208 12.06 9.92 8.54
N ASP A 209 13.17 9.22 8.74
CA ASP A 209 14.32 9.28 7.86
C ASP A 209 14.29 8.11 6.88
N LEU A 210 14.00 8.43 5.63
CA LEU A 210 14.16 7.49 4.53
C LEU A 210 15.65 7.34 4.25
N PHE A 211 16.23 6.20 4.62
CA PHE A 211 17.66 5.90 4.38
C PHE A 211 17.99 5.56 2.91
N TYR A 212 17.19 6.03 1.97
CA TYR A 212 17.35 5.80 0.54
C TYR A 212 17.01 7.05 -0.26
N SER A 213 17.69 7.20 -1.39
CA SER A 213 17.57 8.33 -2.28
C SER A 213 16.72 7.99 -3.50
N ARG A 214 16.36 9.03 -4.27
CA ARG A 214 15.71 8.84 -5.58
C ARG A 214 16.57 8.00 -6.52
N ARG A 215 17.90 8.09 -6.41
CA ARG A 215 18.83 7.30 -7.23
C ARG A 215 18.72 5.81 -6.91
N ASP A 216 18.61 5.46 -5.63
CA ASP A 216 18.46 4.06 -5.20
C ASP A 216 17.20 3.43 -5.79
N ILE A 217 16.08 4.17 -5.83
CA ILE A 217 14.83 3.72 -6.46
C ILE A 217 15.00 3.51 -7.98
N ILE A 218 15.72 4.41 -8.65
CA ILE A 218 16.00 4.28 -10.10
C ILE A 218 16.84 3.03 -10.36
N ASP A 219 17.90 2.82 -9.58
CA ASP A 219 18.81 1.68 -9.71
C ASP A 219 18.07 0.37 -9.42
N GLN A 220 17.22 0.34 -8.39
CA GLN A 220 16.33 -0.77 -8.08
C GLN A 220 15.37 -1.08 -9.24
N ARG A 221 14.78 -0.06 -9.87
CA ARG A 221 13.87 -0.22 -11.01
C ARG A 221 14.57 -0.78 -12.25
N GLN A 222 15.79 -0.32 -12.52
CA GLN A 222 16.61 -0.86 -13.61
C GLN A 222 16.97 -2.32 -13.35
N ARG A 223 17.40 -2.65 -12.13
CA ARG A 223 17.73 -4.02 -11.74
C ARG A 223 16.52 -4.94 -11.82
N PHE A 224 15.35 -4.49 -11.36
CA PHE A 224 14.10 -5.23 -11.48
C PHE A 224 13.78 -5.53 -12.94
N ASN A 225 13.83 -4.53 -13.83
CA ASN A 225 13.53 -4.74 -15.25
C ASN A 225 14.48 -5.72 -15.93
N LYS A 226 15.78 -5.67 -15.59
CA LYS A 226 16.77 -6.62 -16.09
C LYS A 226 16.37 -8.05 -15.73
N ILE A 227 16.14 -8.32 -14.44
CA ILE A 227 15.80 -9.66 -13.95
C ILE A 227 14.43 -10.10 -14.47
N PHE A 228 13.45 -9.20 -14.48
CA PHE A 228 12.11 -9.45 -15.00
C PHE A 228 12.13 -9.92 -16.45
N ASN A 229 12.96 -9.28 -17.29
CA ASN A 229 13.11 -9.70 -18.69
C ASN A 229 13.80 -11.06 -18.81
N ILE A 230 14.78 -11.37 -17.95
CA ILE A 230 15.40 -12.70 -17.90
C ILE A 230 14.35 -13.77 -17.54
N CYS A 231 13.54 -13.53 -16.50
CA CYS A 231 12.44 -14.44 -16.14
C CYS A 231 11.46 -14.65 -17.30
N LYS A 232 11.11 -13.58 -18.04
CA LYS A 232 10.24 -13.69 -19.22
C LYS A 232 10.88 -14.49 -20.36
N SER A 233 12.18 -14.33 -20.60
CA SER A 233 12.90 -15.12 -21.59
C SER A 233 12.94 -16.60 -21.21
N LEU A 234 13.19 -16.92 -19.94
CA LEU A 234 13.15 -18.30 -19.44
C LEU A 234 11.75 -18.91 -19.52
N LEU A 235 10.70 -18.13 -19.25
CA LEU A 235 9.32 -18.56 -19.44
C LEU A 235 9.05 -18.96 -20.90
N PHE A 236 9.53 -18.16 -21.85
CA PHE A 236 9.39 -18.45 -23.28
C PHE A 236 10.13 -19.73 -23.69
N SER A 237 11.29 -20.01 -23.10
CA SER A 237 12.01 -21.28 -23.31
C SER A 237 11.16 -22.48 -22.90
N PHE A 238 10.45 -22.43 -21.77
CA PHE A 238 9.54 -23.52 -21.38
C PHE A 238 8.41 -23.74 -22.39
N SER A 239 7.85 -22.67 -22.97
CA SER A 239 6.84 -22.76 -24.03
C SER A 239 7.41 -23.41 -25.30
N GLN A 240 8.63 -23.06 -25.70
CA GLN A 240 9.31 -23.65 -26.86
C GLN A 240 9.64 -25.13 -26.67
N GLU A 241 9.98 -25.52 -25.44
CA GLU A 241 10.23 -26.90 -25.04
C GLU A 241 8.92 -27.73 -24.92
N GLY A 242 7.75 -27.11 -25.11
CA GLY A 242 6.45 -27.77 -25.00
C GLY A 242 6.05 -28.09 -23.56
N LEU A 243 6.69 -27.46 -22.57
CA LEU A 243 6.45 -27.67 -21.14
C LEU A 243 5.29 -26.82 -20.60
N LEU A 244 4.84 -25.82 -21.37
CA LEU A 244 3.71 -24.97 -21.04
C LEU A 244 2.66 -24.99 -22.15
N ASP A 245 1.40 -25.21 -21.78
CA ASP A 245 0.29 -24.97 -22.68
C ASP A 245 -0.02 -23.47 -22.81
N SER A 246 -0.62 -23.07 -23.94
CA SER A 246 -0.88 -21.67 -24.25
C SER A 246 -1.80 -20.97 -23.23
N ASN A 247 -2.73 -21.70 -22.61
CA ASN A 247 -3.64 -21.11 -21.63
C ASN A 247 -2.90 -20.78 -20.32
N LYS A 248 -2.05 -21.70 -19.84
CA LYS A 248 -1.20 -21.49 -18.66
C LYS A 248 -0.17 -20.40 -18.90
N GLU A 249 0.45 -20.37 -20.08
CA GLU A 249 1.37 -19.32 -20.47
C GLU A 249 0.72 -17.92 -20.38
N GLN A 250 -0.50 -17.76 -20.91
CA GLN A 250 -1.24 -16.50 -20.82
C GLN A 250 -1.53 -16.08 -19.37
N LEU A 251 -1.88 -17.03 -18.50
CA LEU A 251 -2.11 -16.77 -17.07
C LEU A 251 -0.82 -16.34 -16.35
N ILE A 252 0.32 -16.97 -16.68
CA ILE A 252 1.62 -16.61 -16.11
C ILE A 252 2.05 -15.22 -16.61
N ILE A 253 1.91 -14.93 -17.90
CA ILE A 253 2.19 -13.61 -18.49
C ILE A 253 1.36 -12.52 -17.81
N LYS A 254 0.06 -12.78 -17.57
CA LYS A 254 -0.81 -11.86 -16.85
C LYS A 254 -0.31 -11.58 -15.43
N SER A 255 0.12 -12.63 -14.72
CA SER A 255 0.71 -12.51 -13.38
C SER A 255 2.01 -11.71 -13.39
N PHE A 256 2.88 -11.92 -14.39
CA PHE A 256 4.08 -11.09 -14.60
C PHE A 256 3.74 -9.61 -14.83
N ASN A 257 2.73 -9.32 -15.64
CA ASN A 257 2.34 -7.93 -15.90
C ASN A 257 1.83 -7.25 -14.62
N HIS A 258 1.04 -7.95 -13.80
CA HIS A 258 0.61 -7.43 -12.50
C HIS A 258 1.79 -7.24 -11.54
N LEU A 259 2.75 -8.17 -11.51
CA LEU A 259 3.97 -8.08 -10.71
C LEU A 259 4.77 -6.81 -11.03
N GLN A 260 5.08 -6.58 -12.31
CA GLN A 260 5.80 -5.37 -12.74
C GLN A 260 5.04 -4.12 -12.38
N HIS A 261 3.72 -4.15 -12.57
CA HIS A 261 2.87 -3.02 -12.30
C HIS A 261 2.88 -2.63 -10.80
N LEU A 262 2.74 -3.61 -9.90
CA LEU A 262 2.80 -3.40 -8.45
C LEU A 262 4.17 -2.92 -7.98
N PHE A 263 5.23 -3.50 -8.53
CA PHE A 263 6.58 -3.07 -8.20
C PHE A 263 6.84 -1.62 -8.61
N PHE A 264 6.39 -1.19 -9.81
CA PHE A 264 6.52 0.20 -10.22
C PHE A 264 5.67 1.15 -9.38
N ALA A 265 4.48 0.72 -8.97
CA ALA A 265 3.67 1.52 -8.06
C ALA A 265 4.37 1.69 -6.70
N LYS A 266 5.03 0.66 -6.18
CA LYS A 266 5.88 0.77 -4.99
C LYS A 266 6.97 1.84 -5.18
N CYS A 267 7.68 1.79 -6.32
CA CYS A 267 8.70 2.79 -6.66
C CYS A 267 8.10 4.21 -6.73
N ASP A 268 6.93 4.38 -7.34
CA ASP A 268 6.26 5.68 -7.45
C ASP A 268 5.87 6.25 -6.08
N VAL A 269 5.36 5.42 -5.18
CA VAL A 269 5.06 5.84 -3.79
C VAL A 269 6.35 6.23 -3.07
N ASN A 270 7.43 5.47 -3.24
CA ASN A 270 8.75 5.81 -2.71
C ASN A 270 9.31 7.13 -3.27
N PHE A 271 9.06 7.44 -4.55
CA PHE A 271 9.41 8.75 -5.11
C PHE A 271 8.60 9.89 -4.50
N MET A 272 7.31 9.66 -4.24
CA MET A 272 6.44 10.65 -3.58
C MET A 272 6.87 10.91 -2.14
N ALA A 273 7.33 9.89 -1.43
CA ALA A 273 7.83 10.02 -0.06
C ALA A 273 9.15 10.83 0.03
N LEU A 274 9.90 10.91 -1.08
CA LEU A 274 11.16 11.67 -1.21
C LEU A 274 10.99 13.03 -1.91
N MET A 275 9.76 13.54 -2.03
CA MET A 275 9.48 14.92 -2.49
C MET A 275 9.27 15.83 -1.29
#